data_AF-A0A7G5LHB9-F1
#
_entry.id   AF-A0A7G5LHB9-F1
#
_cell.length_a   1.000
_cell.length_b   1.000
_cell.length_c   1.000
_cell.angle_alpha   90.00
_cell.angle_beta   90.00
_cell.angle_gamma   90.00
#
_symmetry.space_group_name_H-M   'P 1'
#
loop_
_entity.id
_entity.type
_entity.pdbx_description
1 polymer ?
#
loop_
_entity_poly.entity_id
_entity_poly.type
_entity_poly.pdbx_seq_one_letter_code
_entity_poly.pdbx_strand_id
1 'polypeptide(L)'
;MTGPELKQIRQRLGLSTTALGRAFGYAGGDVFTSGTIRKYESGQRPIPPWLGRLAIMFDRHGVPPGWTASPIKTDDNTKHGDLIWSTCPLRTKTSKSAKRRSSS
;
A
#
# COMPACT_ATOMS: atom_id res chain seq x y z
N MET A 1 -14.72 -9.47 22.52
CA MET A 1 -14.94 -9.11 21.12
C MET A 1 -15.44 -10.33 20.38
N THR A 2 -16.48 -10.18 19.57
CA THR A 2 -17.13 -11.28 18.83
C THR A 2 -16.70 -11.32 17.36
N GLY A 3 -16.94 -12.44 16.68
CA GLY A 3 -16.67 -12.58 15.23
C GLY A 3 -17.38 -11.53 14.37
N PRO A 4 -18.69 -11.28 14.58
CA PRO A 4 -19.41 -10.23 13.90
C PRO A 4 -18.84 -8.82 14.13
N GLU A 5 -18.39 -8.50 15.35
CA GLU A 5 -17.74 -7.22 15.66
C GLU A 5 -16.44 -7.04 14.87
N LEU A 6 -15.60 -8.08 14.77
CA LEU A 6 -14.38 -8.04 13.97
C LEU A 6 -14.67 -7.74 12.49
N LYS A 7 -15.73 -8.36 11.94
CA LYS A 7 -16.17 -8.14 10.57
C LYS A 7 -16.63 -6.70 10.34
N GLN A 8 -17.34 -6.11 11.30
CA GLN A 8 -17.77 -4.71 11.23
C GLN A 8 -16.57 -3.76 11.23
N ILE A 9 -15.59 -3.97 12.11
CA ILE A 9 -14.35 -3.17 12.15
C ILE A 9 -13.63 -3.24 10.79
N ARG A 10 -13.50 -4.45 10.22
CA ARG A 10 -12.89 -4.60 8.89
C ARG A 10 -13.60 -3.79 7.81
N GLN A 11 -14.94 -3.81 7.81
CA GLN A 11 -15.75 -3.07 6.85
C GLN A 11 -15.61 -1.56 7.03
N ARG A 12 -15.55 -1.06 8.27
CA ARG A 12 -15.30 0.36 8.57
C ARG A 12 -13.93 0.82 8.07
N LEU A 13 -12.92 -0.01 8.25
CA LEU A 13 -11.56 0.26 7.77
C LEU A 13 -11.40 0.08 6.26
N GLY A 14 -12.39 -0.48 5.55
CA GLY A 14 -12.32 -0.74 4.11
C GLY A 14 -11.28 -1.80 3.72
N LEU A 15 -10.88 -2.67 4.65
CA LEU A 15 -9.80 -3.63 4.43
C LEU A 15 -10.31 -4.97 3.87
N SER A 16 -9.49 -5.57 2.99
CA SER A 16 -9.65 -6.97 2.61
C SER A 16 -9.26 -7.89 3.78
N THR A 17 -9.73 -9.13 3.75
CA THR A 17 -9.38 -10.12 4.79
C THR A 17 -7.89 -10.46 4.78
N THR A 18 -7.24 -10.40 3.61
CA THR A 18 -5.79 -10.57 3.49
C THR A 18 -5.05 -9.40 4.11
N ALA A 19 -5.41 -8.16 3.78
CA ALA A 19 -4.78 -6.95 4.30
C ALA A 19 -4.92 -6.83 5.82
N LEU A 20 -6.08 -7.16 6.36
CA LEU A 20 -6.31 -7.17 7.80
C LEU A 20 -5.47 -8.26 8.51
N GLY A 21 -5.34 -9.44 7.90
CA GLY A 21 -4.47 -10.48 8.45
C GLY A 21 -2.99 -10.12 8.41
N ARG A 22 -2.53 -9.42 7.37
CA ARG A 22 -1.17 -8.86 7.31
C ARG A 22 -0.94 -7.79 8.37
N ALA A 23 -1.92 -6.91 8.59
CA ALA A 23 -1.86 -5.90 9.64
C ALA A 23 -1.79 -6.50 11.06
N PHE A 24 -2.34 -7.69 11.26
CA PHE A 24 -2.18 -8.44 12.51
C PHE A 24 -0.86 -9.22 12.63
N GLY A 25 -0.02 -9.20 11.60
CA GLY A 25 1.27 -9.88 11.59
C GLY A 25 1.21 -11.35 11.16
N TYR A 26 0.11 -11.82 10.57
CA TYR A 26 0.07 -13.17 10.00
C TYR A 26 0.93 -13.24 8.74
N ALA A 27 2.02 -14.01 8.83
CA ALA A 27 2.85 -14.41 7.70
C ALA A 27 2.28 -15.67 7.01
N GLY A 28 2.64 -15.86 5.75
CA GLY A 28 2.18 -17.00 4.94
C GLY A 28 1.49 -16.59 3.64
N GLY A 29 0.90 -17.57 2.95
CA GLY A 29 0.16 -17.34 1.71
C GLY A 29 -1.19 -16.67 1.96
N ASP A 30 -1.63 -15.84 1.00
CA ASP A 30 -2.84 -15.03 1.12
C ASP A 30 -4.11 -15.86 1.37
N VAL A 31 -4.17 -17.08 0.82
CA VAL A 31 -5.26 -18.04 1.05
C VAL A 31 -5.34 -18.46 2.52
N PHE A 32 -4.19 -18.72 3.15
CA PHE A 32 -4.14 -19.11 4.56
C PHE A 32 -4.50 -17.94 5.48
N THR A 33 -3.94 -16.75 5.21
CA THR A 33 -4.21 -15.54 5.98
C THR A 33 -5.69 -15.15 5.89
N SER A 34 -6.26 -15.09 4.69
CA SER A 34 -7.68 -14.79 4.50
C SER A 34 -8.60 -15.85 5.12
N GLY A 35 -8.26 -17.13 4.99
CA GLY A 35 -8.99 -18.23 5.63
C GLY A 35 -8.98 -18.14 7.15
N THR A 36 -7.84 -17.77 7.74
CA THR A 36 -7.71 -17.61 9.19
C THR A 36 -8.57 -16.47 9.71
N ILE A 37 -8.58 -15.31 9.04
CA ILE A 37 -9.45 -14.18 9.39
C ILE A 37 -10.93 -14.55 9.23
N ARG A 38 -11.30 -15.23 8.15
CA ARG A 38 -12.69 -15.70 7.96
C ARG A 38 -13.17 -16.62 9.07
N LYS A 39 -12.31 -17.49 9.61
CA LYS A 39 -12.65 -18.37 10.74
C LYS A 39 -12.94 -17.59 12.03
N TYR A 40 -12.23 -16.48 12.24
CA TYR A 40 -12.52 -15.60 13.36
C TYR A 40 -13.80 -14.80 13.16
N GLU A 41 -14.03 -14.27 11.95
CA GLU A 41 -15.26 -13.52 11.62
C GLU A 41 -16.52 -14.38 11.73
N SER A 42 -16.45 -15.65 11.30
CA SER A 42 -17.59 -16.58 11.37
C SER A 42 -17.80 -17.19 12.75
N GLY A 43 -16.91 -16.95 13.71
CA GLY A 43 -16.96 -17.56 15.03
C GLY A 43 -16.56 -19.04 15.07
N GLN A 44 -16.08 -19.62 13.96
CA GLN A 44 -15.54 -20.98 13.95
C GLN A 44 -14.32 -21.14 14.86
N ARG A 45 -13.57 -20.05 15.10
CA ARG A 45 -12.46 -20.02 16.05
C ARG A 45 -12.64 -18.85 17.01
N PRO A 46 -12.42 -19.04 18.33
CA PRO A 46 -12.46 -17.95 19.28
C PRO A 46 -11.34 -16.94 18.95
N ILE A 47 -11.67 -15.65 19.08
CA ILE A 47 -10.74 -14.55 18.86
C ILE A 47 -9.81 -14.45 20.07
N PRO A 48 -8.48 -14.52 19.89
CA PRO A 48 -7.54 -14.30 20.98
C PRO A 48 -7.68 -12.89 21.58
N PRO A 49 -7.52 -12.70 22.90
CA PRO A 49 -7.69 -11.39 23.53
C PRO A 49 -6.78 -10.29 22.97
N TRP A 50 -5.54 -10.63 22.59
CA TRP A 50 -4.60 -9.67 21.99
C TRP A 50 -5.06 -9.21 20.60
N LEU A 51 -5.66 -10.11 19.80
CA LEU A 51 -6.17 -9.80 18.47
C LEU A 51 -7.37 -8.84 18.58
N GLY A 52 -8.21 -9.05 19.60
CA GLY A 52 -9.31 -8.15 19.91
C GLY A 52 -8.84 -6.74 20.28
N ARG A 53 -7.79 -6.62 21.09
CA ARG A 53 -7.20 -5.32 21.45
C ARG A 53 -6.63 -4.60 20.23
N LEU A 54 -5.94 -5.32 19.34
CA LEU A 54 -5.42 -4.75 18.10
C LEU A 54 -6.53 -4.25 17.16
N ALA A 55 -7.60 -5.04 16.99
CA ALA A 55 -8.73 -4.62 16.16
C ALA A 55 -9.38 -3.33 16.68
N ILE A 56 -9.56 -3.22 18.01
CA ILE A 56 -10.06 -1.99 18.64
C ILE A 56 -9.10 -0.82 18.45
N MET A 57 -7.79 -1.06 18.53
CA MET A 57 -6.77 -0.04 18.28
C MET A 57 -6.87 0.48 16.84
N PHE A 58 -7.00 -0.42 15.86
CA PHE A 58 -7.14 -0.06 14.45
C PHE A 58 -8.45 0.68 14.17
N ASP A 59 -9.56 0.30 14.80
CA ASP A 59 -10.85 1.02 14.65
C ASP A 59 -10.74 2.47 15.12
N ARG A 60 -9.93 2.75 16.15
CA ARG A 60 -9.78 4.09 16.74
C ARG A 60 -8.72 4.96 16.07
N HIS A 61 -7.60 4.37 15.68
CA HIS A 61 -6.41 5.11 15.22
C HIS A 61 -6.11 4.90 13.73
N GLY A 62 -6.83 3.99 13.08
CA GLY A 62 -6.47 3.51 11.75
C GLY A 62 -5.32 2.50 11.79
N VAL A 63 -5.03 1.93 10.61
CA VAL A 63 -3.91 1.00 10.44
C VAL A 63 -2.68 1.78 9.96
N PRO A 64 -1.49 1.59 10.55
CA PRO A 64 -0.28 2.25 10.10
C PRO A 64 0.01 1.99 8.61
N PRO A 65 0.48 3.01 7.87
CA PRO A 65 0.89 2.83 6.48
C PRO A 65 2.02 1.79 6.40
N GLY A 66 1.91 0.86 5.45
CA GLY A 66 2.88 -0.23 5.25
C GLY A 66 2.55 -1.55 5.95
N TRP A 67 1.57 -1.58 6.87
CA TRP A 67 1.15 -2.82 7.55
C TRP A 67 0.15 -3.65 6.75
N THR A 68 -0.60 -3.01 5.87
CA THR A 68 -1.56 -3.64 4.96
C THR A 68 -0.96 -3.95 3.59
N ALA A 69 0.26 -3.48 3.33
CA ALA A 69 0.92 -3.65 2.05
C ALA A 69 1.21 -5.13 1.82
N SER A 70 0.53 -5.69 0.82
CA SER A 70 1.10 -6.79 0.03
C SER A 70 2.54 -6.41 -0.35
N PRO A 71 3.47 -7.38 -0.49
CA PRO A 71 4.76 -7.05 -1.10
C PRO A 71 4.45 -6.31 -2.40
N ILE A 72 5.04 -5.13 -2.55
CA ILE A 72 5.01 -4.38 -3.80
C ILE A 72 5.50 -5.40 -4.82
N LYS A 73 4.60 -5.90 -5.69
CA LYS A 73 5.07 -6.37 -6.98
C LYS A 73 5.54 -5.10 -7.64
N THR A 74 6.83 -4.83 -7.54
CA THR A 74 7.47 -3.90 -8.44
C THR A 74 7.37 -4.61 -9.77
N ASP A 75 6.28 -4.38 -10.51
CA ASP A 75 6.27 -4.63 -11.93
C ASP A 75 7.22 -3.56 -12.49
N ASP A 76 8.53 -3.80 -12.38
CA ASP A 76 9.58 -3.01 -13.02
C ASP A 76 9.53 -3.26 -14.53
N ASN A 77 8.43 -2.83 -15.15
CA ASN A 77 8.34 -2.61 -16.59
C ASN A 77 7.79 -1.20 -16.87
N THR A 78 7.93 -0.29 -15.90
CA THR A 78 7.92 1.14 -16.20
C THR A 78 9.28 1.46 -16.78
N LYS A 79 9.35 1.50 -18.11
CA LYS A 79 10.49 2.06 -18.85
C LYS A 79 10.90 3.37 -18.16
N HIS A 80 12.17 3.50 -17.80
CA HIS A 80 12.79 4.78 -17.49
C HIS A 80 12.78 5.66 -18.76
N GLY A 81 11.61 6.21 -19.08
CA GLY A 81 11.44 7.36 -19.93
C GLY A 81 11.23 8.56 -19.02
N ASP A 82 12.09 9.57 -19.17
CA ASP A 82 11.86 10.94 -18.73
C ASP A 82 11.88 11.21 -17.22
N LEU A 83 13.08 11.14 -16.63
CA LEU A 83 13.46 12.11 -15.60
C LEU A 83 14.51 13.04 -16.18
N ILE A 84 13.98 14.06 -16.87
CA ILE A 84 14.63 15.31 -17.21
C ILE A 84 15.24 15.86 -15.92
N TRP A 85 16.56 15.83 -15.83
CA TRP A 85 17.30 16.49 -14.76
C TRP A 85 16.97 17.98 -14.86
N SER A 86 16.27 18.46 -13.84
CA SER A 86 16.08 19.89 -13.55
C SER A 86 17.45 20.55 -13.50
N THR A 87 17.88 21.10 -14.62
CA THR A 87 19.05 21.95 -14.72
C THR A 87 18.63 23.32 -14.22
N CYS A 88 19.24 23.71 -13.10
CA CYS A 88 19.13 25.03 -12.49
C CYS A 88 19.27 26.14 -13.55
N PRO A 89 18.34 27.11 -13.63
CA PRO A 89 18.47 28.20 -14.57
C PRO A 89 19.35 29.29 -13.95
N LEU A 90 20.67 29.18 -14.12
CA LEU A 90 21.58 30.31 -13.93
C LEU A 90 21.97 30.89 -15.29
N ARG A 91 21.12 31.80 -15.75
CA ARG A 91 21.49 33.15 -16.21
C ARG A 91 22.92 33.28 -16.78
N THR A 92 23.04 33.29 -18.11
CA THR A 92 23.82 34.30 -18.83
C THR A 92 23.18 34.59 -20.18
N LYS A 93 22.93 35.88 -20.43
CA LYS A 93 22.58 36.44 -21.73
C LYS A 93 23.87 36.51 -22.56
N THR A 94 23.85 36.09 -23.83
CA THR A 94 24.61 36.75 -24.91
C THR A 94 24.26 36.19 -26.29
N SER A 95 23.58 37.03 -27.07
CA SER A 95 23.80 37.34 -28.50
C SER A 95 23.97 36.24 -29.56
N LYS A 96 23.00 36.24 -30.50
CA LYS A 96 23.19 36.57 -31.93
C LYS A 96 24.11 35.62 -32.74
N SER A 97 23.51 34.88 -33.67
CA SER A 97 23.63 35.16 -35.11
C SER A 97 23.15 33.98 -35.96
N ALA A 98 22.19 34.27 -36.84
CA ALA A 98 21.81 33.44 -37.97
C ALA A 98 22.99 33.29 -38.96
N LYS A 99 23.15 32.09 -39.56
CA LYS A 99 23.92 31.91 -40.80
C LYS A 99 23.50 30.64 -41.57
N ARG A 100 22.67 30.88 -42.59
CA ARG A 100 22.66 30.33 -43.97
C ARG A 100 23.00 28.85 -44.27
N ARG A 101 22.04 28.22 -44.97
CA ARG A 101 22.12 27.53 -46.30
C ARG A 101 23.51 27.13 -46.85
N SER A 102 23.64 25.85 -47.21
CA SER A 102 24.22 25.31 -48.46
C SER A 102 24.16 23.76 -48.38
N SER A 103 23.32 23.05 -49.15
CA SER A 103 23.52 22.57 -50.53
C SER A 103 24.78 21.70 -50.71
N SER A 104 24.57 20.39 -50.81
CA SER A 104 25.23 19.47 -51.74
C SER A 104 24.32 18.26 -51.95
#